data_AF-A0AA96JUE3-F1
#
_entry.id   AF-A0AA96JUE3-F1
#
_cell.length_a   1.000
_cell.length_b   1.000
_cell.length_c   1.000
_cell.angle_alpha   90.00
_cell.angle_beta   90.00
_cell.angle_gamma   90.00
#
_symmetry.space_group_name_H-M   'P 1'
#
loop_
_entity.id
_entity.type
_entity.pdbx_description
1 polymer ?
#
loop_
_entity_poly.entity_id
_entity_poly.type
_entity_poly.pdbx_seq_one_letter_code
_entity_poly.pdbx_strand_id
1 'polypeptide(L)'
;MRQEVLTLCFFVILAVGIQGCSDSEDKASPTTQEKPAPTTSAIAPIDEQAPSSTSEQGNVSLPATTPEPSRQPAQEELERANFAIGKAEQLLRRAPMGKESDLALSALERDLDSARTLLRTGQTHFDEQKFEMAQTQAKQATEKASAVYEHIEQAISTVNENSR
;
A
#
# COMPACT_ATOMS: atom_id res chain seq x y z
N MET A 1 36.11 -6.12 -33.05
CA MET A 1 35.82 -4.77 -32.50
C MET A 1 34.76 -4.96 -31.42
N ARG A 2 35.15 -4.78 -30.15
CA ARG A 2 34.27 -4.97 -28.99
C ARG A 2 33.70 -3.62 -28.60
N GLN A 3 32.39 -3.60 -28.37
CA GLN A 3 31.58 -2.43 -28.06
C GLN A 3 31.79 -2.07 -26.57
N GLU A 4 32.43 -0.93 -26.31
CA GLU A 4 32.67 -0.42 -24.97
C GLU A 4 31.58 0.58 -24.56
N VAL A 5 30.92 0.25 -23.44
CA VAL A 5 30.70 1.12 -22.29
C VAL A 5 29.90 2.42 -22.48
N LEU A 6 28.60 2.28 -22.20
CA LEU A 6 27.78 3.11 -21.30
C LEU A 6 28.50 4.31 -20.64
N THR A 7 28.07 5.55 -20.91
CA THR A 7 28.19 6.66 -19.95
C THR A 7 27.02 7.61 -20.17
N LEU A 8 25.93 7.39 -19.44
CA LEU A 8 24.76 8.27 -19.41
C LEU A 8 24.85 9.15 -18.16
N CYS A 9 25.38 10.37 -18.31
CA CYS A 9 25.37 11.38 -17.25
C CYS A 9 24.14 12.29 -17.43
N PHE A 10 23.05 11.99 -16.73
CA PHE A 10 21.97 12.96 -16.51
C PHE A 10 21.99 13.40 -15.04
N PHE A 11 22.62 14.55 -14.79
CA PHE A 11 22.42 15.30 -13.55
C PHE A 11 21.14 16.14 -13.71
N VAL A 12 20.07 15.74 -13.04
CA VAL A 12 18.88 16.57 -12.85
C VAL A 12 18.83 16.98 -11.38
N ILE A 13 19.24 18.22 -11.11
CA ILE A 13 19.08 18.87 -9.81
C ILE A 13 17.68 19.48 -9.78
N LEU A 14 16.76 18.89 -9.01
CA LEU A 14 15.47 19.48 -8.67
C LEU A 14 15.65 20.39 -7.44
N ALA A 15 15.76 21.69 -7.69
CA ALA A 15 15.55 22.72 -6.68
C ALA A 15 14.06 23.03 -6.59
N VAL A 16 13.42 22.68 -5.47
CA VAL A 16 12.12 23.23 -5.08
C VAL A 16 12.22 23.68 -3.63
N GLY A 17 12.48 24.97 -3.45
CA GLY A 17 12.26 25.67 -2.20
C GLY A 17 10.82 26.16 -2.16
N ILE A 18 10.04 25.70 -1.19
CA ILE A 18 8.77 26.30 -0.80
C ILE A 18 8.95 26.85 0.63
N GLN A 19 9.18 28.15 0.72
CA GLN A 19 8.96 28.94 1.92
C GLN A 19 7.77 29.86 1.63
N GLY A 20 6.75 29.75 2.46
CA GLY A 20 5.54 30.56 2.40
C GLY A 20 4.70 30.31 3.63
N CYS A 21 5.21 30.70 4.79
CA CYS A 21 4.39 30.96 5.98
C CYS A 21 3.51 32.17 5.69
N SER A 22 2.21 32.05 5.93
CA SER A 22 1.41 33.17 6.42
C SER A 22 0.33 32.64 7.34
N ASP A 23 0.65 32.86 8.61
CA ASP A 23 -0.21 32.94 9.78
C ASP A 23 -1.35 33.96 9.55
N SER A 24 -2.57 33.61 9.97
CA SER A 24 -3.63 34.57 10.30
C SER A 24 -4.70 33.85 11.13
N GLU A 25 -4.54 33.95 12.45
CA GLU A 25 -5.62 33.86 13.41
C GLU A 25 -6.68 34.94 13.11
N ASP A 26 -7.97 34.60 13.15
CA ASP A 26 -8.99 35.55 13.62
C ASP A 26 -10.16 34.81 14.30
N LYS A 27 -10.67 35.44 15.35
CA LYS A 27 -11.57 34.91 16.37
C LYS A 27 -13.03 35.14 15.99
N ALA A 28 -13.93 34.25 16.44
CA ALA A 28 -15.07 34.59 17.31
C ALA A 28 -16.13 33.46 17.32
N SER A 29 -16.60 33.14 18.52
CA SER A 29 -17.61 32.13 18.90
C SER A 29 -19.08 32.61 18.63
N PRO A 30 -20.13 32.01 19.24
CA PRO A 30 -20.74 30.67 19.07
C PRO A 30 -22.28 30.78 18.83
N THR A 31 -23.00 29.76 18.31
CA THR A 31 -24.49 29.68 18.43
C THR A 31 -25.03 28.25 18.21
N THR A 32 -25.55 27.66 19.30
CA THR A 32 -26.85 26.98 19.46
C THR A 32 -27.21 25.70 18.67
N GLN A 33 -27.11 24.57 19.38
CA GLN A 33 -28.17 23.57 19.68
C GLN A 33 -29.46 23.56 18.81
N GLU A 34 -29.77 22.45 18.13
CA GLU A 34 -31.07 21.76 18.29
C GLU A 34 -31.06 20.32 17.72
N LYS A 35 -31.67 19.41 18.48
CA LYS A 35 -32.03 18.03 18.12
C LYS A 35 -33.54 18.03 17.85
N PRO A 36 -34.04 17.30 16.84
CA PRO A 36 -35.00 16.23 17.17
C PRO A 36 -34.81 14.95 16.33
N ALA A 37 -35.09 13.82 16.97
CA ALA A 37 -35.45 12.54 16.32
C ALA A 37 -36.99 12.40 16.32
N PRO A 38 -37.58 11.24 15.97
CA PRO A 38 -37.57 10.50 14.71
C PRO A 38 -39.01 10.40 14.13
N THR A 39 -39.19 10.04 12.85
CA THR A 39 -40.54 9.69 12.34
C THR A 39 -40.51 8.41 11.53
N THR A 40 -41.02 7.35 12.14
CA THR A 40 -41.50 6.12 11.51
C THR A 40 -42.77 6.42 10.72
N SER A 41 -42.86 5.93 9.48
CA SER A 41 -44.15 5.68 8.82
C SER A 41 -44.07 4.37 8.06
N ALA A 42 -44.87 3.40 8.53
CA ALA A 42 -45.21 2.17 7.85
C ALA A 42 -46.37 2.43 6.89
N ILE A 43 -46.41 1.74 5.74
CA ILE A 43 -47.62 1.24 5.05
C ILE A 43 -47.18 0.08 4.13
N ALA A 44 -47.97 -0.99 4.13
CA ALA A 44 -47.68 -2.34 3.65
C ALA A 44 -48.21 -2.60 2.20
N PRO A 45 -48.39 -3.85 1.72
CA PRO A 45 -47.80 -4.37 0.48
C PRO A 45 -48.82 -4.52 -0.69
N ILE A 46 -48.32 -4.74 -1.91
CA ILE A 46 -49.14 -5.26 -3.02
C ILE A 46 -48.33 -6.34 -3.75
N ASP A 47 -48.93 -7.53 -3.82
CA ASP A 47 -48.47 -8.73 -4.50
C ASP A 47 -48.92 -8.72 -5.97
N GLU A 48 -48.59 -9.79 -6.71
CA GLU A 48 -49.03 -10.19 -8.07
C GLU A 48 -48.14 -9.87 -9.31
N GLN A 49 -47.35 -10.90 -9.65
CA GLN A 49 -47.26 -11.61 -10.95
C GLN A 49 -46.91 -10.89 -12.28
N ALA A 50 -45.82 -11.40 -12.89
CA ALA A 50 -45.40 -11.32 -14.31
C ALA A 50 -46.45 -11.97 -15.28
N PRO A 51 -46.41 -11.82 -16.64
CA PRO A 51 -45.22 -11.75 -17.51
C PRO A 51 -45.28 -10.91 -18.83
N SER A 52 -44.10 -10.79 -19.46
CA SER A 52 -43.81 -10.66 -20.91
C SER A 52 -44.30 -9.45 -21.71
N SER A 53 -43.36 -8.65 -22.25
CA SER A 53 -43.44 -8.08 -23.61
C SER A 53 -42.07 -7.60 -24.10
N THR A 54 -41.68 -8.13 -25.25
CA THR A 54 -40.52 -7.76 -26.08
C THR A 54 -40.51 -6.27 -26.44
N SER A 55 -39.37 -5.60 -26.30
CA SER A 55 -39.04 -4.36 -27.04
C SER A 55 -37.52 -4.17 -27.11
N GLU A 56 -37.03 -4.28 -28.34
CA GLU A 56 -35.96 -3.51 -29.01
C GLU A 56 -34.66 -3.09 -28.30
N GLN A 57 -33.59 -3.25 -29.08
CA GLN A 57 -32.26 -2.66 -28.95
C GLN A 57 -32.26 -1.23 -28.40
N GLY A 58 -31.89 -1.10 -27.13
CA GLY A 58 -31.23 0.10 -26.61
C GLY A 58 -29.79 -0.25 -26.33
N ASN A 59 -28.86 0.29 -27.10
CA ASN A 59 -27.44 0.35 -26.75
C ASN A 59 -27.32 1.16 -25.43
N VAL A 60 -27.53 0.50 -24.29
CA VAL A 60 -27.15 1.04 -22.99
C VAL A 60 -25.64 0.90 -22.94
N SER A 61 -24.95 1.90 -23.49
CA SER A 61 -23.59 2.19 -23.12
C SER A 61 -23.65 2.56 -21.63
N LEU A 62 -23.59 1.54 -20.78
CA LEU A 62 -23.37 1.70 -19.34
C LEU A 62 -22.17 2.63 -19.23
N PRO A 63 -22.24 3.74 -18.46
CA PRO A 63 -21.03 4.46 -18.13
C PRO A 63 -20.10 3.41 -17.53
N ALA A 64 -18.89 3.28 -18.10
CA ALA A 64 -17.84 2.46 -17.55
C ALA A 64 -17.62 2.97 -16.13
N THR A 65 -18.33 2.35 -15.17
CA THR A 65 -18.28 2.72 -13.77
C THR A 65 -16.92 2.19 -13.36
N THR A 66 -15.92 3.08 -13.45
CA THR A 66 -14.61 2.81 -12.90
C THR A 66 -14.88 2.45 -11.45
N PRO A 67 -14.60 1.21 -11.01
CA PRO A 67 -14.90 0.80 -9.65
C PRO A 67 -14.24 1.82 -8.73
N GLU A 68 -15.00 2.42 -7.81
CA GLU A 68 -14.37 3.22 -6.77
C GLU A 68 -13.28 2.35 -6.11
N PRO A 69 -12.07 2.91 -5.89
CA PRO A 69 -10.99 2.15 -5.31
C PRO A 69 -11.47 1.64 -3.95
N SER A 70 -11.59 0.32 -3.82
CA SER A 70 -12.20 -0.28 -2.64
C SER A 70 -11.20 -0.32 -1.49
N ARG A 71 -11.68 -0.01 -0.29
CA ARG A 71 -10.88 -0.03 0.94
C ARG A 71 -10.32 -1.42 1.27
N GLN A 72 -11.10 -2.46 0.99
CA GLN A 72 -10.81 -3.82 1.45
C GLN A 72 -9.54 -4.42 0.82
N PRO A 73 -9.29 -4.35 -0.50
CA PRO A 73 -8.04 -4.83 -1.09
C PRO A 73 -6.79 -4.08 -0.59
N ALA A 74 -6.90 -2.78 -0.34
CA ALA A 74 -5.79 -2.00 0.21
C ALA A 74 -5.47 -2.43 1.65
N GLN A 75 -6.50 -2.68 2.46
CA GLN A 75 -6.33 -3.18 3.82
C GLN A 75 -5.68 -4.56 3.84
N GLU A 76 -6.13 -5.49 3.00
CA GLU A 76 -5.57 -6.84 2.94
C GLU A 76 -4.07 -6.80 2.57
N GLU A 77 -3.68 -5.97 1.60
CA GLU A 77 -2.27 -5.85 1.24
C GLU A 77 -1.43 -5.20 2.34
N LEU A 78 -1.97 -4.24 3.11
CA LEU A 78 -1.27 -3.66 4.26
C LEU A 78 -1.05 -4.69 5.38
N GLU A 79 -2.02 -5.57 5.61
CA GLU A 79 -1.89 -6.67 6.57
C GLU A 79 -0.86 -7.71 6.08
N ARG A 80 -0.89 -8.06 4.80
CA ARG A 80 0.09 -8.96 4.17
C ARG A 80 1.51 -8.41 4.25
N ALA A 81 1.69 -7.12 3.97
CA ALA A 81 2.97 -6.43 4.09
C ALA A 81 3.51 -6.45 5.53
N ASN A 82 2.66 -6.11 6.51
CA ASN A 82 3.03 -6.20 7.94
C ASN A 82 3.50 -7.61 8.32
N PHE A 83 2.75 -8.63 7.90
CA PHE A 83 3.08 -10.01 8.18
C PHE A 83 4.40 -10.45 7.52
N ALA A 84 4.61 -10.10 6.25
CA ALA A 84 5.84 -10.42 5.53
C ALA A 84 7.07 -9.75 6.17
N ILE A 85 6.96 -8.47 6.55
CA ILE A 85 8.01 -7.74 7.27
C ILE A 85 8.31 -8.43 8.60
N GLY A 86 7.28 -8.77 9.39
CA GLY A 86 7.47 -9.45 10.67
C GLY A 86 8.17 -10.82 10.53
N LYS A 87 7.88 -11.58 9.47
CA LYS A 87 8.58 -12.83 9.15
C LYS A 87 10.05 -12.59 8.78
N ALA A 88 10.31 -11.64 7.89
CA ALA A 88 11.67 -11.29 7.47
C ALA A 88 12.52 -10.83 8.67
N GLU A 89 11.95 -10.02 9.56
CA GLU A 89 12.62 -9.59 10.81
C GLU A 89 13.00 -10.76 11.71
N GLN A 90 12.08 -11.71 11.91
CA GLN A 90 12.35 -12.89 12.73
C GLN A 90 13.46 -13.75 12.13
N LEU A 91 13.48 -13.90 10.80
CA LEU A 91 14.49 -14.69 10.11
C LEU A 91 15.86 -14.00 10.14
N LEU A 92 15.90 -12.68 9.95
CA LEU A 92 17.13 -11.89 9.97
C LEU A 92 17.83 -11.97 11.33
N ARG A 93 17.07 -11.99 12.43
CA ARG A 93 17.61 -12.22 13.79
C ARG A 93 18.24 -13.60 13.98
N ARG A 94 17.89 -14.58 13.15
CA ARG A 94 18.39 -15.97 13.23
C ARG A 94 19.43 -16.28 12.17
N ALA A 95 19.78 -15.30 11.34
CA ALA A 95 20.75 -15.48 10.27
C ALA A 95 22.17 -15.73 10.84
N PRO A 96 23.00 -16.51 10.13
CA PRO A 96 24.36 -16.80 10.56
C PRO A 96 25.22 -15.52 10.56
N MET A 97 26.02 -15.35 11.61
CA MET A 97 26.89 -14.18 11.80
C MET A 97 28.34 -14.50 11.39
N GLY A 98 29.02 -13.56 10.75
CA GLY A 98 30.41 -13.70 10.29
C GLY A 98 30.77 -12.62 9.26
N LYS A 99 32.06 -12.27 9.11
CA LYS A 99 32.49 -11.08 8.33
C LYS A 99 31.88 -10.95 6.92
N GLU A 100 31.78 -12.07 6.19
CA GLU A 100 31.19 -12.09 4.84
C GLU A 100 29.65 -11.98 4.90
N SER A 101 29.03 -12.56 5.92
CA SER A 101 27.59 -12.46 6.20
C SER A 101 27.21 -11.08 6.71
N ASP A 102 28.07 -10.37 7.45
CA ASP A 102 27.76 -9.07 8.06
C ASP A 102 27.45 -7.99 7.00
N LEU A 103 28.20 -7.97 5.89
CA LEU A 103 27.96 -7.03 4.79
C LEU A 103 26.63 -7.34 4.08
N ALA A 104 26.34 -8.62 3.84
CA ALA A 104 25.10 -9.07 3.24
C ALA A 104 23.89 -8.78 4.15
N LEU A 105 24.01 -9.07 5.45
CA LEU A 105 23.00 -8.78 6.46
C LEU A 105 22.73 -7.28 6.56
N SER A 106 23.76 -6.44 6.54
CA SER A 106 23.60 -4.97 6.55
C SER A 106 22.87 -4.45 5.30
N ALA A 107 22.97 -5.13 4.16
CA ALA A 107 22.19 -4.80 2.97
C ALA A 107 20.72 -5.24 3.12
N LEU A 108 20.49 -6.44 3.65
CA LEU A 108 19.16 -6.99 3.90
C LEU A 108 18.39 -6.19 4.96
N GLU A 109 19.07 -5.70 5.99
CA GLU A 109 18.50 -4.79 6.99
C GLU A 109 18.03 -3.47 6.35
N ARG A 110 18.83 -2.88 5.46
CA ARG A 110 18.43 -1.69 4.70
C ARG A 110 17.25 -1.97 3.78
N ASP A 111 17.19 -3.15 3.17
CA ASP A 111 16.05 -3.54 2.35
C ASP A 111 14.77 -3.67 3.17
N LEU A 112 14.88 -4.22 4.38
CA LEU A 112 13.79 -4.35 5.33
C LEU A 112 13.32 -2.99 5.87
N ASP A 113 14.24 -2.06 6.15
CA ASP A 113 13.91 -0.69 6.53
C ASP A 113 13.21 0.09 5.40
N SER A 114 13.63 -0.15 4.16
CA SER A 114 12.93 0.36 2.98
C SER A 114 11.52 -0.23 2.88
N ALA A 115 11.33 -1.53 3.14
CA ALA A 115 10.01 -2.16 3.17
C ALA A 115 9.11 -1.54 4.26
N ARG A 116 9.65 -1.28 5.46
CA ARG A 116 8.92 -0.58 6.55
C ARG A 116 8.51 0.84 6.15
N THR A 117 9.37 1.55 5.43
CA THR A 117 9.09 2.91 4.94
C THR A 117 7.97 2.89 3.91
N LEU A 118 7.97 1.92 2.99
CA LEU A 118 6.89 1.71 2.02
C LEU A 118 5.57 1.37 2.74
N LEU A 119 5.60 0.48 3.73
CA LEU A 119 4.42 0.15 4.54
C LEU A 119 3.85 1.38 5.24
N ARG A 120 4.69 2.19 5.89
CA ARG A 120 4.25 3.43 6.56
C ARG A 120 3.63 4.41 5.56
N THR A 121 4.23 4.54 4.38
CA THR A 121 3.70 5.39 3.31
C THR A 121 2.35 4.88 2.81
N GLY A 122 2.20 3.55 2.67
CA GLY A 122 0.94 2.90 2.34
C GLY A 122 -0.15 3.14 3.40
N GLN A 123 0.21 3.09 4.68
CA GLN A 123 -0.70 3.42 5.79
C GLN A 123 -1.15 4.89 5.72
N THR A 124 -0.22 5.83 5.52
CA THR A 124 -0.58 7.25 5.32
C THR A 124 -1.54 7.42 4.15
N HIS A 125 -1.28 6.78 3.01
CA HIS A 125 -2.20 6.83 1.87
C HIS A 125 -3.56 6.22 2.17
N PHE A 126 -3.61 5.16 2.97
CA PHE A 126 -4.87 4.54 3.38
C PHE A 126 -5.69 5.48 4.27
N ASP A 127 -5.04 6.16 5.21
CA ASP A 127 -5.67 7.16 6.08
C ASP A 127 -6.17 8.38 5.28
N GLU A 128 -5.44 8.75 4.22
CA GLU A 128 -5.83 9.77 3.24
C GLU A 128 -6.87 9.29 2.20
N GLN A 129 -7.40 8.07 2.34
CA GLN A 129 -8.36 7.43 1.41
C GLN A 129 -7.84 7.24 -0.02
N LYS A 130 -6.51 7.28 -0.22
CA LYS A 130 -5.83 6.99 -1.49
C LYS A 130 -5.58 5.48 -1.62
N PHE A 131 -6.64 4.68 -1.68
CA PHE A 131 -6.55 3.22 -1.53
C PHE A 131 -5.71 2.52 -2.61
N GLU A 132 -5.71 3.00 -3.85
CA GLU A 132 -4.87 2.44 -4.92
C GLU A 132 -3.37 2.67 -4.66
N MET A 133 -3.01 3.87 -4.19
CA MET A 133 -1.65 4.19 -3.78
C MET A 133 -1.24 3.37 -2.56
N ALA A 134 -2.13 3.24 -1.58
CA ALA A 134 -1.91 2.40 -0.40
C ALA A 134 -1.66 0.95 -0.78
N GLN A 135 -2.48 0.39 -1.68
CA GLN A 135 -2.32 -0.98 -2.18
C GLN A 135 -0.99 -1.17 -2.91
N THR A 136 -0.62 -0.24 -3.79
CA THR A 136 0.64 -0.29 -4.53
C THR A 136 1.85 -0.28 -3.60
N GLN A 137 1.86 0.63 -2.63
CA GLN A 137 2.94 0.73 -1.64
C GLN A 137 3.02 -0.52 -0.75
N ALA A 138 1.88 -1.07 -0.36
CA ALA A 138 1.82 -2.30 0.43
C ALA A 138 2.33 -3.53 -0.35
N LYS A 139 2.01 -3.64 -1.64
CA LYS A 139 2.55 -4.70 -2.51
C LYS A 139 4.08 -4.59 -2.63
N GLN A 140 4.59 -3.39 -2.90
CA GLN A 140 6.04 -3.16 -2.97
C GLN A 140 6.74 -3.50 -1.64
N ALA A 141 6.13 -3.14 -0.50
CA ALA A 141 6.64 -3.53 0.82
C ALA A 141 6.67 -5.06 1.00
N THR A 142 5.61 -5.76 0.56
CA THR A 142 5.50 -7.22 0.62
C THR A 142 6.57 -7.90 -0.23
N GLU A 143 6.75 -7.47 -1.49
CA GLU A 143 7.76 -8.00 -2.41
C GLU A 143 9.16 -7.84 -1.82
N LYS A 144 9.48 -6.65 -1.30
CA LYS A 144 10.80 -6.36 -0.72
C LYS A 144 11.06 -7.18 0.54
N ALA A 145 10.07 -7.32 1.43
CA ALA A 145 10.18 -8.16 2.61
C ALA A 145 10.32 -9.66 2.25
N SER A 146 9.63 -10.11 1.20
CA SER A 146 9.70 -11.50 0.74
C SER A 146 11.06 -11.81 0.11
N ALA A 147 11.63 -10.88 -0.67
CA ALA A 147 12.99 -11.00 -1.17
C ALA A 147 14.01 -11.10 -0.03
N VAL A 148 13.87 -10.28 1.01
CA VAL A 148 14.73 -10.38 2.21
C VAL A 148 14.60 -11.76 2.85
N TYR A 149 13.38 -12.28 3.01
CA TYR A 149 13.14 -13.61 3.55
C TYR A 149 13.87 -14.70 2.73
N GLU A 150 13.68 -14.72 1.40
CA GLU A 150 14.29 -15.71 0.51
C GLU A 150 15.82 -15.67 0.54
N HIS A 151 16.40 -14.47 0.53
CA HIS A 151 17.85 -14.29 0.58
C HIS A 151 18.46 -14.83 1.89
N ILE A 152 17.78 -14.64 3.02
CA ILE A 152 18.25 -15.16 4.31
C ILE A 152 18.10 -16.69 4.37
N GLU A 153 17.00 -17.26 3.86
CA GLU A 153 16.83 -18.71 3.79
C GLU A 153 17.93 -19.37 2.95
N GLN A 154 18.26 -18.79 1.79
CA GLN A 154 19.37 -19.26 0.95
C GLN A 154 20.71 -19.20 1.70
N ALA A 155 21.00 -18.08 2.37
CA ALA A 155 22.23 -17.93 3.15
C ALA A 155 22.34 -18.97 4.28
N ILE A 156 21.24 -19.23 5.00
CA ILE A 156 21.18 -20.28 6.04
C ILE A 156 21.42 -21.66 5.43
N SER A 157 20.80 -21.96 4.29
CA SER A 157 20.95 -23.24 3.60
C SER A 157 22.39 -23.50 3.19
N THR A 158 23.05 -22.53 2.55
CA THR A 158 24.46 -22.65 2.12
C THR A 158 25.41 -22.86 3.29
N VAL A 159 25.20 -22.17 4.42
CA VAL A 159 26.04 -22.35 5.62
C VAL A 159 25.86 -23.76 6.22
N ASN A 160 24.64 -24.29 6.24
CA ASN A 160 24.37 -25.64 6.73
C ASN A 160 24.96 -26.73 5.83
N GLU A 161 24.92 -26.55 4.51
CA GLU A 161 25.53 -27.48 3.54
C GLU A 161 27.06 -27.48 3.64
N ASN A 162 27.68 -26.31 3.80
CA ASN A 162 29.14 -26.18 3.94
C ASN A 162 29.67 -26.67 5.30
N SER A 163 28.80 -26.93 6.28
CA SER A 163 29.16 -27.42 7.62
C SER A 163 29.07 -28.95 7.76
N ARG A 164 28.72 -29.68 6.70
CA ARG A 164 28.64 -31.14 6.66
C ARG A 164 29.87 -31.76 6.00
#